data_AF-X1J562-F1
#
_entry.id   AF-X1J562-F1
#
_cell.length_a   1.000
_cell.length_b   1.000
_cell.length_c   1.000
_cell.angle_alpha   90.00
_cell.angle_beta   90.00
_cell.angle_gamma   90.00
#
_symmetry.space_group_name_H-M   'P 1'
#
loop_
_entity.id
_entity.type
_entity.pdbx_description
1 polymer ?
#
loop_
_entity_poly.entity_id
_entity_poly.type
_entity_poly.pdbx_seq_one_letter_code
_entity_poly.pdbx_strand_id
1 'polypeptide(L)'
;LIKKEVPKILVNLSFIAGFISAVGNFMIGLFPGDGSQDLHNFVAMFFFLGGLAYCILYGISEWTAKGISKLQALSGFVVAFSFIVFIYFTSINFFNHELALELSHFSEWILFTLLMFWIIGHEFSIIKDRRVA
;
A
#
# COMPACT_ATOMS: atom_id res chain seq x y z
N LEU A 1 32.53 0.84 8.44
CA LEU A 1 31.06 0.67 8.31
C LEU A 1 30.56 1.45 7.09
N ILE A 2 30.53 0.82 5.91
CA ILE A 2 30.11 1.45 4.64
C ILE A 2 28.71 2.04 4.82
N LYS A 3 28.55 3.35 4.61
CA LYS A 3 27.25 4.01 4.47
C LYS A 3 26.63 3.51 3.17
N LYS A 4 25.80 2.45 3.24
CA LYS A 4 24.91 2.11 2.13
C LYS A 4 23.89 3.23 2.06
N GLU A 5 24.07 4.11 1.08
CA GLU A 5 23.05 5.08 0.69
C GLU A 5 21.91 4.31 0.03
N VAL A 6 20.66 4.69 0.34
CA VAL A 6 19.49 4.08 -0.29
C VAL A 6 19.56 4.35 -1.79
N PRO A 7 19.40 3.34 -2.66
CA PRO A 7 19.45 3.56 -4.10
C PRO A 7 18.38 4.56 -4.54
N LYS A 8 18.78 5.67 -5.18
CA LYS A 8 17.84 6.72 -5.66
C LYS A 8 16.74 6.17 -6.56
N ILE A 9 17.07 5.15 -7.37
CA ILE A 9 16.11 4.47 -8.24
C ILE A 9 14.96 3.85 -7.44
N LEU A 10 15.23 3.27 -6.27
CA LEU A 10 14.24 2.61 -5.45
C LEU A 10 13.27 3.63 -4.83
N VAL A 11 13.80 4.77 -4.39
CA VAL A 11 13.00 5.89 -3.88
C VAL A 11 12.09 6.45 -4.97
N ASN A 12 12.62 6.68 -6.17
CA ASN A 12 11.83 7.18 -7.30
C ASN A 12 10.73 6.21 -7.72
N LEU A 13 11.02 4.92 -7.78
CA LEU A 13 10.02 3.89 -8.09
C LEU A 13 8.94 3.82 -7.01
N SER A 14 9.31 3.94 -5.72
CA SER A 14 8.37 3.99 -4.61
C SER A 14 7.43 5.19 -4.75
N PHE A 15 7.98 6.37 -5.07
CA PHE A 15 7.18 7.59 -5.29
C PHE A 15 6.20 7.44 -6.44
N ILE A 16 6.64 6.91 -7.59
CA ILE A 16 5.78 6.67 -8.75
C ILE A 16 4.65 5.70 -8.40
N ALA A 17 4.96 4.59 -7.71
CA ALA A 17 3.97 3.62 -7.29
C ALA A 17 2.94 4.22 -6.32
N GLY A 18 3.41 5.02 -5.34
CA GLY A 18 2.55 5.74 -4.40
C GLY A 18 1.65 6.75 -5.09
N PHE A 19 2.18 7.47 -6.09
CA PHE A 19 1.41 8.42 -6.89
C PHE A 19 0.31 7.72 -7.70
N ILE A 20 0.64 6.61 -8.37
CA ILE A 20 -0.35 5.78 -9.09
C ILE A 20 -1.44 5.29 -8.14
N SER A 21 -1.05 4.82 -6.95
CA SER A 21 -2.00 4.36 -5.93
C SER A 21 -2.95 5.47 -5.47
N ALA A 22 -2.41 6.66 -5.19
CA ALA A 22 -3.19 7.82 -4.76
C ALA A 22 -4.18 8.29 -5.84
N VAL A 23 -3.75 8.33 -7.10
CA VAL A 23 -4.63 8.62 -8.24
C VAL A 23 -5.72 7.56 -8.37
N GLY A 24 -5.38 6.28 -8.25
CA GLY A 24 -6.35 5.18 -8.24
C GLY A 24 -7.40 5.36 -7.14
N ASN A 25 -6.98 5.61 -5.90
CA ASN A 25 -7.87 5.81 -4.77
C ASN A 25 -8.80 7.02 -4.96
N PHE A 26 -8.28 8.12 -5.49
CA PHE A 26 -9.08 9.29 -5.82
C PHE A 26 -10.14 8.97 -6.90
N MET A 27 -9.77 8.23 -7.94
CA MET A 27 -10.67 7.81 -9.01
C MET A 27 -11.75 6.82 -8.55
N ILE A 28 -11.43 5.90 -7.62
CA ILE A 28 -12.42 5.01 -6.99
C ILE A 28 -13.56 5.84 -6.36
N GLY A 29 -13.22 6.94 -5.68
CA GLY A 29 -14.20 7.85 -5.09
C GLY A 29 -15.07 8.60 -6.11
N LEU A 30 -14.57 8.82 -7.34
CA LEU A 30 -15.33 9.46 -8.42
C LEU A 30 -16.24 8.50 -9.18
N PHE A 31 -15.84 7.23 -9.28
CA PHE A 31 -16.56 6.20 -10.00
C PHE A 31 -17.08 5.14 -9.02
N PRO A 32 -18.17 5.41 -8.29
CA PRO A 32 -18.78 4.40 -7.43
C PRO A 32 -19.23 3.20 -8.28
N GLY A 33 -19.16 1.99 -7.71
CA GLY A 33 -19.49 0.74 -8.42
C GLY A 33 -20.90 0.73 -9.01
N ASP A 34 -21.84 1.42 -8.34
CA ASP A 34 -23.23 1.57 -8.76
C ASP A 34 -23.35 2.48 -9.99
N GLY A 35 -23.30 1.87 -11.18
CA GLY A 35 -23.48 2.53 -12.48
C GLY A 35 -22.22 2.64 -13.33
N SER A 36 -21.04 2.32 -12.77
CA SER A 36 -19.77 2.35 -13.52
C SER A 36 -18.79 1.25 -13.11
N GLN A 37 -19.30 0.04 -12.83
CA GLN A 37 -18.51 -1.08 -12.27
C GLN A 37 -17.22 -1.40 -13.03
N ASP A 38 -17.23 -1.41 -14.37
CA ASP A 38 -16.03 -1.69 -15.16
C ASP A 38 -14.94 -0.63 -14.95
N LEU A 39 -15.36 0.64 -14.94
CA LEU A 39 -14.45 1.75 -14.72
C LEU A 39 -13.95 1.77 -13.27
N HIS A 40 -14.83 1.49 -12.30
CA HIS A 40 -14.48 1.32 -10.90
C HIS A 40 -13.40 0.25 -10.72
N ASN A 41 -13.61 -0.94 -11.29
CA ASN A 41 -12.65 -2.05 -11.22
C ASN A 41 -11.31 -1.71 -11.89
N PHE A 42 -11.35 -1.01 -13.02
CA PHE A 42 -10.16 -0.57 -13.74
C PHE A 42 -9.31 0.41 -12.90
N VAL A 43 -9.94 1.43 -12.30
CA VAL A 43 -9.21 2.39 -11.47
C VAL A 43 -8.80 1.81 -10.12
N ALA A 44 -9.56 0.84 -9.60
CA ALA A 44 -9.21 0.08 -8.41
C ALA A 44 -7.91 -0.71 -8.59
N MET A 45 -7.63 -1.26 -9.78
CA MET A 45 -6.34 -1.90 -10.05
C MET A 45 -5.16 -0.95 -9.82
N PHE A 46 -5.27 0.34 -10.17
CA PHE A 46 -4.20 1.31 -9.92
C PHE A 46 -3.98 1.54 -8.43
N PHE A 47 -5.06 1.62 -7.63
CA PHE A 47 -4.96 1.72 -6.19
C PHE A 47 -4.26 0.51 -5.57
N PHE A 48 -4.77 -0.69 -5.85
CA PHE A 48 -4.30 -1.92 -5.19
C PHE A 48 -2.91 -2.34 -5.65
N LEU A 49 -2.64 -2.34 -6.96
CA LEU A 49 -1.31 -2.74 -7.48
C LEU A 49 -0.26 -1.65 -7.23
N GLY A 50 -0.64 -0.38 -7.39
CA GLY A 50 0.23 0.75 -7.05
C GLY A 50 0.56 0.77 -5.56
N GLY A 51 -0.43 0.53 -4.70
CA GLY A 51 -0.27 0.50 -3.25
C GLY A 51 0.62 -0.65 -2.79
N LEU A 52 0.41 -1.85 -3.35
CA LEU A 52 1.28 -3.00 -3.13
C LEU A 52 2.74 -2.71 -3.51
N ALA A 53 2.95 -2.22 -4.74
CA ALA A 53 4.29 -1.88 -5.22
C ALA A 53 4.94 -0.79 -4.36
N TYR A 54 4.18 0.23 -3.96
CA TYR A 54 4.62 1.29 -3.07
C TYR A 54 5.11 0.73 -1.73
N CYS A 55 4.28 -0.04 -1.03
CA CYS A 55 4.62 -0.61 0.28
C CYS A 55 5.86 -1.51 0.22
N ILE A 56 6.01 -2.32 -0.85
CA ILE A 56 7.20 -3.17 -1.05
C ILE A 56 8.45 -2.31 -1.30
N LEU A 57 8.42 -1.43 -2.30
CA LEU A 57 9.59 -0.66 -2.70
C LEU A 57 10.02 0.31 -1.60
N TYR A 58 9.07 0.92 -0.92
CA TYR A 58 9.32 1.82 0.20
C TYR A 58 9.85 1.04 1.42
N GLY A 59 9.26 -0.12 1.73
CA GLY A 59 9.74 -1.01 2.78
C GLY A 59 11.18 -1.47 2.54
N ILE A 60 11.55 -1.83 1.30
CA ILE A 60 12.95 -2.17 0.94
C ILE A 60 13.84 -0.93 1.11
N SER A 61 13.38 0.25 0.69
CA SER A 61 14.12 1.51 0.83
C SER A 61 14.47 1.77 2.30
N GLU A 62 13.49 1.72 3.19
CA GLU A 62 13.67 1.90 4.63
C GLU A 62 14.51 0.80 5.27
N TRP A 63 14.36 -0.45 4.83
CA TRP A 63 15.16 -1.56 5.31
C TRP A 63 16.65 -1.37 4.99
N THR A 64 16.97 -0.74 3.87
CA THR A 64 18.35 -0.42 3.47
C THR A 64 18.88 0.87 4.09
N ALA A 65 18.00 1.77 4.54
CA ALA A 65 18.36 3.05 5.13
C ALA A 65 19.08 2.89 6.48
N LYS A 66 20.04 3.79 6.74
CA LYS A 66 20.64 3.99 8.06
C LYS A 66 19.85 5.04 8.83
N GLY A 67 19.58 4.77 10.10
CA GLY A 67 18.83 5.69 10.97
C GLY A 67 17.33 5.44 11.01
N ILE A 68 16.77 4.69 10.05
CA ILE A 68 15.37 4.26 10.09
C ILE A 68 15.24 2.96 10.85
N SER A 69 14.25 2.89 11.75
CA SER A 69 13.92 1.69 12.52
C SER A 69 13.51 0.54 11.61
N LYS A 70 14.03 -0.67 11.87
CA LYS A 70 13.64 -1.87 11.09
C LYS A 70 12.19 -2.30 11.34
N LEU A 71 11.61 -1.91 12.48
CA LEU A 71 10.18 -2.11 12.73
C LEU A 71 9.31 -1.23 11.82
N GLN A 72 9.78 -0.01 11.51
CA GLN A 72 9.10 0.88 10.58
C GLN A 72 9.12 0.31 9.16
N ALA A 73 10.30 -0.14 8.70
CA ALA A 73 10.41 -0.85 7.42
C ALA A 73 9.54 -2.13 7.38
N LEU A 74 9.51 -2.91 8.47
CA LEU A 74 8.68 -4.12 8.56
C LEU A 74 7.19 -3.82 8.45
N SER A 75 6.73 -2.71 9.03
CA SER A 75 5.32 -2.33 8.97
C SER A 75 4.84 -2.09 7.54
N GLY A 76 5.70 -1.61 6.63
CA GLY A 76 5.35 -1.50 5.21
C GLY A 76 5.12 -2.86 4.55
N PHE A 77 5.93 -3.86 4.89
CA PHE A 77 5.73 -5.23 4.41
C PHE A 77 4.47 -5.89 4.98
N VAL A 78 4.06 -5.55 6.19
CA VAL A 78 2.78 -6.02 6.76
C VAL A 78 1.60 -5.48 5.95
N VAL A 79 1.62 -4.19 5.57
CA VAL A 79 0.57 -3.61 4.70
C VAL A 79 0.63 -4.23 3.30
N ALA A 80 1.83 -4.45 2.74
CA ALA A 80 1.96 -5.16 1.46
C ALA A 80 1.35 -6.57 1.52
N PHE A 81 1.53 -7.28 2.63
CA PHE A 81 0.89 -8.58 2.82
C PHE A 81 -0.64 -8.48 2.83
N SER A 82 -1.23 -7.48 3.47
CA SER A 82 -2.69 -7.30 3.42
C SER A 82 -3.21 -6.96 2.03
N PHE A 83 -2.43 -6.24 1.20
CA PHE A 83 -2.75 -6.05 -0.22
C PHE A 83 -2.81 -7.39 -0.97
N ILE A 84 -1.82 -8.27 -0.74
CA ILE A 84 -1.78 -9.61 -1.36
C ILE A 84 -3.00 -10.43 -0.93
N VAL A 85 -3.35 -10.42 0.35
CA VAL A 85 -4.51 -11.14 0.90
C VAL A 85 -5.81 -10.65 0.24
N PHE A 86 -6.00 -9.33 0.11
CA PHE A 86 -7.17 -8.77 -0.55
C PHE A 86 -7.25 -9.17 -2.03
N ILE A 87 -6.14 -9.07 -2.77
CA ILE A 87 -6.08 -9.46 -4.19
C ILE A 87 -6.41 -10.96 -4.34
N TYR A 88 -5.91 -11.80 -3.43
CA TYR A 88 -6.20 -13.22 -3.41
C TYR A 88 -7.70 -13.51 -3.21
N PHE A 89 -8.33 -12.92 -2.19
CA PHE A 89 -9.77 -13.12 -1.95
C PHE A 89 -10.63 -12.58 -3.09
N THR A 90 -10.25 -11.44 -3.66
CA THR A 90 -10.93 -10.90 -4.85
C THR A 90 -10.79 -11.83 -6.06
N SER A 91 -9.66 -12.54 -6.19
CA SER A 91 -9.45 -13.53 -7.26
C SER A 91 -10.24 -14.82 -7.04
N ILE A 92 -10.61 -15.17 -5.81
CA ILE A 92 -11.48 -16.34 -5.54
C ILE A 92 -12.89 -16.15 -6.12
N ASN A 93 -13.28 -14.91 -6.43
CA ASN A 93 -14.54 -14.58 -7.09
C ASN A 93 -14.77 -15.37 -8.40
N PHE A 94 -13.69 -15.78 -9.08
CA PHE A 94 -13.78 -16.65 -10.26
C PHE A 94 -14.30 -18.07 -9.98
N PHE A 95 -14.24 -18.54 -8.73
CA PHE A 95 -14.59 -19.91 -8.35
C PHE A 95 -15.81 -19.97 -7.43
N ASN A 96 -15.96 -19.02 -6.50
CA ASN A 96 -17.08 -18.94 -5.57
C ASN A 96 -17.41 -17.48 -5.26
N HIS A 97 -18.48 -16.97 -5.88
CA HIS A 97 -18.88 -15.57 -5.82
C HIS A 97 -19.29 -15.12 -4.42
N GLU A 98 -20.11 -15.91 -3.73
CA GLU A 98 -20.70 -15.55 -2.44
C GLU A 98 -19.63 -15.48 -1.33
N LEU A 99 -18.77 -16.50 -1.26
CA LEU A 99 -17.65 -16.53 -0.32
C LEU A 99 -16.62 -15.43 -0.61
N ALA A 100 -16.38 -15.13 -1.89
CA ALA A 100 -15.46 -14.08 -2.29
C ALA A 100 -15.97 -12.69 -1.89
N LEU A 101 -17.27 -12.44 -1.96
CA LEU A 101 -17.85 -11.14 -1.63
C LEU A 101 -17.63 -10.79 -0.15
N GLU A 102 -17.92 -11.71 0.77
CA GLU A 102 -17.73 -11.47 2.20
C GLU A 102 -16.24 -11.32 2.57
N LEU A 103 -15.39 -12.23 2.09
CA LEU A 103 -13.97 -12.23 2.43
C LEU A 103 -13.20 -11.06 1.81
N SER A 104 -13.54 -10.68 0.56
CA SER A 104 -12.91 -9.53 -0.10
C SER A 104 -13.24 -8.24 0.64
N HIS A 105 -14.53 -7.96 0.94
CA HIS A 105 -14.91 -6.78 1.71
C HIS A 105 -14.25 -6.73 3.08
N PHE A 106 -14.26 -7.83 3.83
CA PHE A 106 -13.60 -7.88 5.14
C PHE A 106 -12.10 -7.60 5.04
N SER A 107 -11.42 -8.23 4.08
CA SER A 107 -9.98 -8.03 3.87
C SER A 107 -9.64 -6.62 3.36
N GLU A 108 -10.53 -5.98 2.59
CA GLU A 108 -10.39 -4.60 2.13
C GLU A 108 -10.40 -3.63 3.31
N TRP A 109 -11.35 -3.78 4.24
CA TRP A 109 -11.41 -2.94 5.44
C TRP A 109 -10.18 -3.10 6.33
N ILE A 110 -9.68 -4.33 6.49
CA ILE A 110 -8.41 -4.58 7.19
C ILE A 110 -7.27 -3.87 6.49
N LEU A 111 -7.16 -4.01 5.17
CA LEU A 111 -6.13 -3.38 4.36
C LEU A 111 -6.17 -1.85 4.50
N PHE A 112 -7.32 -1.21 4.30
CA PHE A 112 -7.47 0.24 4.46
C PHE A 112 -7.09 0.70 5.86
N THR A 113 -7.53 -0.03 6.89
CA THR A 113 -7.21 0.29 8.28
C THR A 113 -5.70 0.21 8.53
N LEU A 114 -5.04 -0.87 8.09
CA LEU A 114 -3.60 -1.04 8.22
C LEU A 114 -2.82 0.03 7.44
N LEU A 115 -3.26 0.35 6.21
CA LEU A 115 -2.66 1.38 5.38
C LEU A 115 -2.72 2.76 6.06
N MET A 116 -3.87 3.11 6.63
CA MET A 116 -4.05 4.37 7.36
C MET A 116 -3.17 4.44 8.61
N PHE A 117 -3.15 3.38 9.43
CA PHE A 117 -2.27 3.32 10.60
C PHE A 117 -0.80 3.40 10.22
N TRP A 118 -0.41 2.76 9.12
CA TRP A 118 0.96 2.76 8.63
C TRP A 118 1.41 4.14 8.17
N ILE A 119 0.59 4.84 7.39
CA ILE A 119 0.84 6.23 6.95
C ILE A 119 0.96 7.15 8.16
N ILE A 120 -0.02 7.10 9.07
CA ILE A 120 0.00 7.93 10.29
C ILE A 120 1.25 7.65 11.13
N GLY A 121 1.58 6.37 11.36
CA GLY A 121 2.76 5.96 12.10
C GLY A 121 4.06 6.46 11.46
N HIS A 122 4.15 6.44 10.13
CA HIS A 122 5.29 6.97 9.39
C HIS A 122 5.47 8.47 9.60
N GLU A 123 4.40 9.25 9.47
CA GLU A 123 4.46 10.70 9.65
C GLU A 123 4.88 11.07 11.09
N PHE A 124 4.37 10.35 12.09
CA PHE A 124 4.81 10.53 13.48
C PHE A 124 6.30 10.24 13.69
N SER A 125 6.81 9.15 13.11
CA SER A 125 8.24 8.83 13.19
C SER A 125 9.12 9.90 12.55
N ILE A 126 8.74 10.39 11.36
CA ILE A 126 9.48 11.46 10.66
C ILE A 126 9.51 12.75 11.49
N ILE A 127 8.38 13.14 12.08
CA ILE A 127 8.29 14.32 12.94
C ILE A 127 9.18 14.16 14.19
N LYS A 128 9.17 12.96 14.80
CA LYS A 128 10.01 12.66 15.96
C LYS A 128 11.49 12.77 15.62
N ASP A 129 11.93 12.17 14.51
CA ASP A 129 13.33 12.17 14.12
C ASP A 129 13.84 13.58 13.77
N ARG A 130 12.99 14.43 13.16
CA ARG A 130 13.31 15.85 12.91
C ARG A 130 13.45 16.70 14.17
N ARG A 131 12.81 16.34 15.28
CA ARG A 131 12.93 17.07 16.56
C ARG A 131 14.20 16.72 17.34
N VAL A 132 14.83 15.60 17.01
CA VAL A 132 16.01 15.07 17.71
C VAL A 132 17.31 15.35 16.94
N ALA A 133 17.22 15.71 15.66
CA ALA A 133 18.33 16.14 14.79
C ALA A 133 18.63 17.64 14.92
#